data_AF-A0A966PNZ0-F1
#
_entry.id   AF-A0A966PNZ0-F1
#
_cell.length_a   1.000
_cell.length_b   1.000
_cell.length_c   1.000
_cell.angle_alpha   90.00
_cell.angle_beta   90.00
_cell.angle_gamma   90.00
#
_symmetry.space_group_name_H-M   'P 1'
#
loop_
_entity.id
_entity.type
_entity.pdbx_description
1 polymer ?
#
loop_
_entity_poly.entity_id
_entity_poly.type
_entity_poly.pdbx_seq_one_letter_code
_entity_poly.pdbx_strand_id
1 'polypeptide(L)'
;TIPLVQGTATYSVPSNTVVMLDAYVVQNLGGAAINRLILPISRSEYASYPNPNQQGFPTTYWFDRLLSPTVTLWPVPDGTQSSFDYYRVRQIQDSNFTSGQQVEIPYYFLEAFAFGLAQRLAMIWAPDKVQILKPLADESYDIASRQNIETAQQYISPTVSSYFRP
;
A
#
# COMPACT_ATOMS: atom_id res chain seq x y z
N THR A 1 -8.31 -12.12 5.90
CA THR A 1 -9.55 -11.94 6.65
C THR A 1 -9.28 -11.28 7.97
N ILE A 2 -9.95 -10.17 8.23
CA ILE A 2 -9.92 -9.40 9.47
C ILE A 2 -11.37 -9.25 9.94
N PRO A 3 -11.72 -9.62 11.17
CA PRO A 3 -13.08 -9.40 11.68
C PRO A 3 -13.33 -7.90 11.84
N LEU A 4 -14.49 -7.44 11.37
CA LEU A 4 -14.87 -6.03 11.50
C LEU A 4 -15.55 -5.80 12.85
N VAL A 5 -15.16 -4.70 13.50
CA VAL A 5 -15.71 -4.28 14.79
C VAL A 5 -16.35 -2.90 14.61
N GLN A 6 -17.54 -2.73 15.17
CA GLN A 6 -18.25 -1.46 15.13
C GLN A 6 -17.36 -0.33 15.66
N GLY A 7 -17.33 0.81 14.95
CA GLY A 7 -16.59 2.00 15.36
C GLY A 7 -15.07 1.90 15.20
N THR A 8 -14.53 0.76 14.72
CA THR A 8 -13.10 0.60 14.47
C THR A 8 -12.79 0.91 13.00
N ALA A 9 -12.10 2.02 12.75
CA ALA A 9 -11.74 2.46 11.40
C ALA A 9 -10.47 1.80 10.86
N THR A 10 -9.46 1.63 11.71
CA THR A 10 -8.12 1.19 11.30
C THR A 10 -7.83 -0.23 11.78
N TYR A 11 -7.29 -1.05 10.89
CA TYR A 11 -6.96 -2.44 11.10
C TYR A 11 -5.50 -2.71 10.72
N SER A 12 -4.79 -3.46 11.56
CA SER A 12 -3.43 -3.89 11.26
C SER A 12 -3.43 -4.97 10.19
N VAL A 13 -2.56 -4.84 9.21
CA VAL A 13 -2.29 -5.86 8.20
C VAL A 13 -0.96 -6.54 8.55
N PRO A 14 -0.80 -7.85 8.31
CA PRO A 14 0.49 -8.48 8.58
C PRO A 14 1.64 -7.80 7.82
N SER A 15 2.77 -7.61 8.50
CA SER A 15 3.95 -6.86 8.03
C SER A 15 4.58 -7.39 6.75
N ASN A 16 4.33 -8.65 6.41
CA ASN A 16 4.77 -9.24 5.15
C ASN A 16 3.94 -8.80 3.93
N THR A 17 3.00 -7.86 4.07
CA THR A 17 2.14 -7.40 2.96
C THR A 17 2.83 -6.28 2.19
N VAL A 18 3.07 -6.51 0.89
CA VAL A 18 3.72 -5.53 0.01
C VAL A 18 2.68 -4.58 -0.60
N VAL A 19 1.62 -5.14 -1.18
CA VAL A 19 0.53 -4.40 -1.82
C VAL A 19 -0.78 -5.18 -1.67
N MET A 20 -1.89 -4.44 -1.58
CA MET A 20 -3.24 -4.97 -1.60
C MET A 20 -3.79 -4.91 -3.04
N LEU A 21 -4.43 -5.98 -3.50
CA LEU A 21 -4.96 -6.08 -4.86
C LEU A 21 -6.44 -5.70 -4.86
N ASP A 22 -7.30 -6.65 -4.50
CA ASP A 22 -8.73 -6.44 -4.35
C ASP A 22 -9.13 -6.65 -2.89
N ALA A 23 -10.10 -5.86 -2.44
CA ALA A 23 -10.60 -5.95 -1.08
C ALA A 23 -12.13 -5.95 -1.09
N TYR A 24 -12.72 -6.77 -0.23
CA TYR A 24 -14.16 -6.91 -0.11
C TYR A 24 -14.59 -6.96 1.35
N VAL A 25 -15.78 -6.42 1.60
CA VAL A 25 -16.45 -6.47 2.89
C VAL A 25 -17.54 -7.53 2.80
N VAL A 26 -17.58 -8.39 3.81
CA VAL A 26 -18.56 -9.48 3.91
C VAL A 26 -19.63 -9.10 4.92
N GLN A 27 -20.89 -9.27 4.51
CA GLN A 27 -22.06 -9.15 5.38
C GLN A 27 -22.83 -10.47 5.38
N ASN A 28 -23.19 -10.97 6.56
CA ASN A 28 -24.06 -12.12 6.69
C ASN A 28 -25.51 -11.65 6.83
N LEU A 29 -26.33 -11.84 5.79
CA LEU A 29 -27.75 -11.50 5.79
C LEU A 29 -28.57 -12.78 5.54
N GLY A 30 -29.44 -13.14 6.49
CA GLY A 30 -30.31 -14.31 6.34
C GLY A 30 -29.58 -15.66 6.20
N GLY A 31 -28.36 -15.79 6.71
CA GLY A 31 -27.55 -17.01 6.63
C GLY A 31 -26.70 -17.15 5.36
N ALA A 32 -26.73 -16.16 4.45
CA ALA A 32 -25.87 -16.10 3.28
C ALA A 32 -24.82 -14.98 3.43
N ALA A 33 -23.57 -15.28 3.06
CA ALA A 33 -22.50 -14.30 2.98
C ALA A 33 -22.61 -13.49 1.68
N ILE A 34 -22.76 -12.17 1.82
CA ILE A 34 -22.79 -11.21 0.72
C ILE A 34 -21.45 -10.48 0.70
N ASN A 35 -20.69 -10.65 -0.37
CA ASN A 35 -19.40 -10.00 -0.56
C ASN A 35 -19.57 -8.74 -1.40
N ARG A 36 -19.07 -7.61 -0.92
CA ARG A 36 -19.07 -6.34 -1.64
C ARG A 36 -17.66 -5.82 -1.82
N LEU A 37 -17.25 -5.64 -3.07
CA LEU A 37 -15.97 -5.02 -3.42
C LEU A 37 -15.93 -3.58 -2.90
N ILE A 38 -14.79 -3.18 -2.35
CA ILE A 38 -14.50 -1.81 -1.94
C ILE A 38 -13.27 -1.28 -2.69
N LEU A 39 -13.19 0.04 -2.85
CA LEU A 39 -12.18 0.67 -3.71
C LEU A 39 -11.05 1.31 -2.89
N PRO A 40 -9.80 1.25 -3.37
CA PRO A 40 -8.68 1.96 -2.76
C PRO A 40 -8.78 3.46 -3.02
N ILE A 41 -8.47 4.27 -2.01
CA ILE A 41 -8.34 5.72 -2.10
C ILE A 41 -6.98 6.18 -1.61
N SER A 42 -6.57 7.37 -2.04
CA SER A 42 -5.30 7.99 -1.60
C SER A 42 -5.42 8.56 -0.19
N ARG A 43 -4.27 8.77 0.47
CA ARG A 43 -4.22 9.46 1.78
C ARG A 43 -4.85 10.85 1.71
N SER A 44 -4.56 11.59 0.66
CA SER A 44 -5.07 12.95 0.47
C SER A 44 -6.59 12.97 0.30
N GLU A 45 -7.13 11.98 -0.40
CA GLU A 45 -8.58 11.82 -0.58
C GLU A 45 -9.26 11.44 0.74
N TYR A 46 -8.69 10.50 1.50
CA TYR A 46 -9.18 10.17 2.84
C TYR A 46 -9.15 11.39 3.78
N ALA A 47 -8.07 12.17 3.75
CA ALA A 47 -7.93 13.39 4.55
C ALA A 47 -8.92 14.50 4.15
N SER A 48 -9.51 14.44 2.95
CA SER A 48 -10.53 15.40 2.50
C SER A 48 -11.91 15.14 3.11
N TYR A 49 -12.15 13.96 3.68
CA TYR A 49 -13.44 13.60 4.25
C TYR A 49 -13.72 14.39 5.54
N PRO A 50 -14.83 15.16 5.61
CA PRO A 50 -15.11 16.01 6.77
C PRO A 50 -15.34 15.24 8.07
N ASN A 51 -15.90 14.03 7.98
CA ASN A 51 -16.18 13.17 9.13
C ASN A 51 -15.52 11.79 8.96
N PRO A 52 -14.30 11.59 9.49
CA PRO A 52 -13.61 10.31 9.40
C PRO A 52 -14.22 9.21 10.28
N ASN A 53 -15.04 9.58 11.28
CA ASN A 53 -15.68 8.67 12.23
C ASN A 53 -17.13 8.34 11.85
N GLN A 54 -17.59 8.76 10.67
CA GLN A 54 -18.94 8.46 10.20
C GLN A 54 -19.11 6.95 10.09
N GLN A 55 -20.08 6.40 10.83
CA GLN A 55 -20.39 4.97 10.78
C GLN A 55 -21.31 4.65 9.60
N GLY A 56 -21.09 3.49 8.98
CA GLY A 56 -21.91 2.96 7.90
C GLY A 56 -21.27 1.74 7.27
N PHE A 57 -21.83 1.30 6.14
CA PHE A 57 -21.20 0.25 5.34
C PHE A 57 -19.93 0.77 4.66
N PRO A 58 -18.74 0.19 4.91
CA PRO A 58 -17.51 0.65 4.28
C PRO A 58 -17.54 0.47 2.76
N THR A 59 -17.16 1.51 2.02
CA THR A 59 -17.16 1.50 0.54
C THR A 59 -15.77 1.76 -0.04
N THR A 60 -14.91 2.44 0.73
CA THR A 60 -13.54 2.73 0.35
C THR A 60 -12.58 2.35 1.46
N TYR A 61 -11.32 2.16 1.09
CA TYR A 61 -10.24 1.92 2.03
C TYR A 61 -8.98 2.65 1.62
N TRP A 62 -8.24 3.12 2.60
CA TRP A 62 -6.89 3.63 2.43
C TRP A 62 -5.90 2.63 3.01
N PHE A 63 -4.91 2.24 2.20
CA PHE A 63 -3.85 1.33 2.61
C PHE A 63 -2.56 2.10 2.84
N ASP A 64 -2.12 2.15 4.10
CA ASP A 64 -0.86 2.76 4.48
C ASP A 64 0.25 1.72 4.52
N ARG A 65 1.31 1.96 3.74
CA ARG A 65 2.41 1.03 3.42
C ARG A 65 3.66 1.27 4.26
N LEU A 66 3.47 1.62 5.52
CA LEU A 66 4.54 1.71 6.52
C LEU A 66 5.10 0.32 6.87
N LEU A 67 6.16 0.27 7.69
CA LEU A 67 6.75 -0.99 8.15
C LEU A 67 5.75 -1.94 8.82
N SER A 68 4.81 -1.36 9.57
CA SER A 68 3.62 -2.05 10.08
C SER A 68 2.43 -1.55 9.28
N PRO A 69 2.07 -2.22 8.17
CA PRO A 69 1.07 -1.73 7.25
C PRO A 69 -0.31 -1.75 7.91
N THR A 70 -1.11 -0.72 7.64
CA THR A 70 -2.46 -0.57 8.19
C THR A 70 -3.46 -0.27 7.08
N VAL A 71 -4.69 -0.75 7.25
CA VAL A 71 -5.81 -0.39 6.39
C VAL A 71 -6.79 0.44 7.21
N THR A 72 -7.20 1.57 6.67
CA THR A 72 -8.26 2.41 7.24
C THR A 72 -9.47 2.37 6.33
N LEU A 73 -10.62 1.98 6.89
CA LEU A 73 -11.88 1.86 6.17
C LEU A 73 -12.72 3.14 6.29
N TRP A 74 -13.46 3.46 5.23
CA TRP A 74 -14.44 4.54 5.25
C TRP A 74 -15.69 4.19 4.41
N PRO A 75 -16.91 4.49 4.88
CA PRO A 75 -17.29 4.79 6.27
C PRO A 75 -16.81 3.74 7.29
N VAL A 76 -16.78 4.12 8.57
CA VAL A 76 -16.37 3.22 9.66
C VAL A 76 -17.43 2.13 9.84
N PRO A 77 -17.07 0.84 9.99
CA PRO A 77 -18.03 -0.24 10.20
C PRO A 77 -19.06 0.08 11.30
N ASP A 78 -20.34 -0.10 10.98
CA ASP A 78 -21.47 0.13 11.88
C ASP A 78 -21.87 -1.12 12.69
N GLY A 79 -21.17 -2.24 12.50
CA GLY A 79 -21.43 -3.51 13.16
C GLY A 79 -22.34 -4.47 12.40
N THR A 80 -22.85 -4.08 11.22
CA THR A 80 -23.62 -4.99 10.35
C THR A 80 -22.72 -5.87 9.48
N GLN A 81 -21.43 -5.52 9.33
CA GLN A 81 -20.45 -6.27 8.54
C GLN A 81 -19.70 -7.27 9.42
N SER A 82 -19.33 -8.41 8.85
CA SER A 82 -18.69 -9.51 9.57
C SER A 82 -17.17 -9.51 9.40
N SER A 83 -16.68 -9.38 8.18
CA SER A 83 -15.24 -9.41 7.90
C SER A 83 -14.83 -8.52 6.75
N PHE A 84 -13.57 -8.11 6.81
CA PHE A 84 -12.82 -7.49 5.74
C PHE A 84 -11.82 -8.49 5.19
N ASP A 85 -11.97 -8.80 3.92
CA ASP A 85 -11.15 -9.75 3.20
C ASP A 85 -10.46 -9.07 2.03
N TYR A 86 -9.27 -9.54 1.71
CA TYR A 86 -8.46 -8.91 0.69
C TYR A 86 -7.43 -9.88 0.11
N TYR A 87 -7.12 -9.67 -1.16
CA TYR A 87 -6.00 -10.29 -1.83
C TYR A 87 -4.77 -9.41 -1.68
N ARG A 88 -3.61 -10.03 -1.53
CA ARG A 88 -2.35 -9.31 -1.30
C ARG A 88 -1.18 -9.99 -1.94
N VAL A 89 -0.20 -9.19 -2.35
CA VAL A 89 1.15 -9.65 -2.61
C VAL A 89 1.89 -9.67 -1.29
N ARG A 90 2.45 -10.83 -0.93
CA ARG A 90 3.24 -11.01 0.28
C ARG A 90 4.71 -11.17 -0.04
N GLN A 91 5.56 -10.75 0.88
CA GLN A 91 6.98 -11.09 0.87
C GLN A 91 7.12 -12.62 1.01
N ILE A 92 8.19 -13.14 0.41
CA ILE A 92 8.60 -14.53 0.62
C ILE A 92 8.94 -14.68 2.11
N GLN A 93 8.53 -15.80 2.71
CA GLN A 93 8.83 -16.06 4.12
C GLN A 93 10.33 -16.27 4.26
N ASP A 94 10.98 -15.43 5.07
CA ASP A 94 12.33 -15.71 5.53
C ASP A 94 12.31 -16.97 6.42
N SER A 95 13.36 -17.76 6.33
CA SER A 95 13.63 -18.81 7.31
C SER A 95 13.67 -18.15 8.69
N ASN A 96 12.88 -18.66 9.64
CA ASN A 96 12.68 -18.06 10.97
C ASN A 96 14.00 -17.79 11.70
N PHE A 97 14.58 -16.60 11.50
CA PHE A 97 15.74 -16.13 12.25
C PHE A 97 15.25 -15.47 13.54
N THR A 98 15.32 -16.23 14.64
CA THR A 98 14.91 -15.84 16.00
C THR A 98 15.58 -14.55 16.52
N SER A 99 16.61 -14.01 15.84
CA SER A 99 17.35 -12.82 16.29
C SER A 99 17.94 -11.99 15.14
N GLY A 100 17.39 -12.09 13.93
CA GLY A 100 17.85 -11.26 12.80
C GLY A 100 17.35 -9.83 12.97
N GLN A 101 18.25 -8.89 13.30
CA GLN A 101 17.94 -7.47 13.18
C GLN A 101 17.90 -7.11 11.69
N GLN A 102 16.69 -6.90 11.17
CA GLN A 102 16.53 -6.36 9.81
C GLN A 102 16.66 -4.83 9.86
N VAL A 103 17.18 -4.27 8.76
CA VAL A 103 17.22 -2.82 8.58
C VAL A 103 15.79 -2.29 8.56
N GLU A 104 15.52 -1.22 9.30
CA GLU A 104 14.18 -0.63 9.46
C GLU A 104 13.77 0.19 8.22
N ILE A 105 13.72 -0.46 7.06
CA ILE A 105 13.40 0.15 5.77
C ILE A 105 12.32 -0.72 5.11
N PRO A 106 11.36 -0.12 4.37
CA PRO A 106 10.41 -0.89 3.59
C PRO A 106 11.11 -1.84 2.60
N TYR A 107 10.62 -3.08 2.50
CA TYR A 107 11.30 -4.15 1.77
C TYR A 107 11.69 -3.81 0.31
N TYR A 108 10.86 -3.03 -0.39
CA TYR A 108 11.12 -2.63 -1.78
C TYR A 108 12.31 -1.65 -1.94
N PHE A 109 12.76 -1.02 -0.85
CA PHE A 109 13.97 -0.20 -0.83
C PHE A 109 15.24 -0.98 -0.45
N LEU A 110 15.14 -2.25 -0.05
CA LEU A 110 16.27 -3.05 0.42
C LEU A 110 17.33 -3.23 -0.68
N GLU A 111 16.89 -3.50 -1.91
CA GLU A 111 17.79 -3.66 -3.07
C GLU A 111 18.54 -2.36 -3.39
N ALA A 112 17.82 -1.24 -3.44
CA ALA A 112 18.41 0.09 -3.65
C ALA A 112 19.42 0.46 -2.55
N PHE A 113 19.11 0.10 -1.29
CA PHE A 113 20.03 0.28 -0.16
C PHE A 113 21.31 -0.53 -0.32
N ALA A 114 21.20 -1.81 -0.69
CA ALA A 114 22.35 -2.69 -0.90
C ALA A 114 23.26 -2.20 -2.04
N PHE A 115 22.69 -1.82 -3.18
CA PHE A 115 23.46 -1.28 -4.31
C PHE A 115 24.09 0.08 -4.00
N GLY A 116 23.37 0.99 -3.31
CA GLY A 116 23.92 2.27 -2.89
C GLY A 116 25.10 2.12 -1.92
N LEU A 117 25.02 1.17 -0.98
CA LEU A 117 26.12 0.85 -0.08
C LEU A 117 27.30 0.21 -0.83
N ALA A 118 27.03 -0.73 -1.75
CA ALA A 118 28.07 -1.36 -2.56
C ALA A 118 28.82 -0.33 -3.43
N GLN A 119 28.10 0.61 -4.05
CA GLN A 119 28.69 1.71 -4.82
C GLN A 119 29.58 2.59 -3.93
N ARG A 120 29.11 2.95 -2.72
CA ARG A 120 29.90 3.76 -1.77
C ARG A 120 31.18 3.07 -1.34
N LEU A 121 31.14 1.77 -1.09
CA LEU A 121 32.33 0.98 -0.78
C LEU A 121 33.28 0.87 -1.97
N ALA A 122 32.75 0.65 -3.18
CA ALA A 122 33.55 0.55 -4.39
C ALA A 122 34.34 1.85 -4.68
N MET A 123 33.79 3.02 -4.38
CA MET A 123 34.52 4.30 -4.55
C MET A 123 35.84 4.36 -3.76
N ILE A 124 35.91 3.68 -2.61
CA ILE A 124 37.10 3.68 -1.75
C ILE A 124 38.01 2.49 -2.09
N TRP A 125 37.43 1.31 -2.29
CA TRP A 125 38.18 0.05 -2.31
C TRP A 125 38.34 -0.59 -3.70
N ALA A 126 37.48 -0.25 -4.68
CA ALA A 126 37.46 -0.86 -6.01
C ALA A 126 36.89 0.13 -7.07
N PRO A 127 37.65 1.18 -7.41
CA PRO A 127 37.16 2.26 -8.28
C PRO A 127 36.83 1.80 -9.70
N ASP A 128 37.43 0.72 -10.17
CA ASP A 128 37.13 0.04 -11.44
C ASP A 128 35.68 -0.44 -11.52
N LYS A 129 35.09 -0.86 -10.40
CA LYS A 129 33.72 -1.40 -10.33
C LYS A 129 32.65 -0.31 -10.23
N VAL A 130 33.04 0.93 -9.89
CA VAL A 130 32.10 2.04 -9.71
C VAL A 130 31.32 2.33 -10.99
N GLN A 131 31.97 2.21 -12.16
CA GLN A 131 31.29 2.45 -13.44
C GLN A 131 30.16 1.47 -13.73
N ILE A 132 30.27 0.23 -13.24
CA ILE A 132 29.23 -0.79 -13.41
C ILE A 132 28.17 -0.67 -12.32
N LEU A 133 28.57 -0.38 -11.08
CA LEU A 133 27.64 -0.32 -9.95
C LEU A 133 26.76 0.93 -9.96
N LYS A 134 27.25 2.06 -10.51
CA LYS A 134 26.46 3.29 -10.60
C LYS A 134 25.12 3.11 -11.33
N PRO A 135 25.06 2.61 -12.57
CA PRO A 135 23.78 2.46 -13.28
C PRO A 135 22.84 1.49 -12.56
N LEU A 136 23.35 0.41 -11.95
CA LEU A 136 22.54 -0.54 -11.19
C LEU A 136 21.94 0.08 -9.91
N ALA A 137 22.73 0.91 -9.22
CA ALA A 137 22.24 1.67 -8.06
C ALA A 137 21.17 2.69 -8.46
N ASP A 138 21.39 3.42 -9.55
CA ASP A 138 20.44 4.40 -10.06
C ASP A 138 19.13 3.72 -10.53
N GLU A 139 19.21 2.57 -11.21
CA GLU A 139 18.05 1.78 -11.65
C GLU A 139 17.25 1.18 -10.48
N SER A 140 17.92 0.54 -9.52
CA SER A 140 17.25 -0.05 -8.35
C SER A 140 16.54 1.01 -7.50
N TYR A 141 17.13 2.20 -7.36
CA TYR A 141 16.49 3.32 -6.69
C TYR A 141 15.26 3.83 -7.45
N ASP A 142 15.36 3.96 -8.78
CA ASP A 142 14.25 4.40 -9.63
C ASP A 142 13.07 3.40 -9.56
N ILE A 143 13.34 2.09 -9.60
CA ILE A 143 12.32 1.05 -9.41
C ILE A 143 11.65 1.17 -8.04
N ALA A 144 12.43 1.30 -6.96
CA ALA A 144 11.91 1.45 -5.61
C ALA A 144 11.04 2.72 -5.48
N SER A 145 11.49 3.83 -6.05
CA SER A 145 10.77 5.11 -6.02
C SER A 145 9.43 5.04 -6.76
N ARG A 146 9.38 4.37 -7.92
CA ARG A 146 8.13 4.13 -8.67
C ARG A 146 7.17 3.23 -7.92
N GLN A 147 7.66 2.28 -7.13
CA GLN A 147 6.80 1.44 -6.30
C GLN A 147 6.29 2.16 -5.05
N ASN A 148 6.99 3.20 -4.60
CA ASN A 148 6.61 4.05 -3.47
C ASN A 148 5.60 5.14 -3.87
N ILE A 149 4.58 4.75 -4.62
CA ILE A 149 3.43 5.60 -4.94
C ILE A 149 2.16 4.89 -4.50
N GLU A 150 1.15 5.68 -4.14
CA GLU A 150 -0.18 5.14 -3.81
C GLU A 150 -0.90 4.76 -5.09
N THR A 151 -1.44 3.55 -5.14
CA THR A 151 -2.30 3.07 -6.21
C THR A 151 -3.75 3.43 -5.88
N ALA A 152 -4.16 4.64 -6.24
CA ALA A 152 -5.55 5.11 -6.11
C ALA A 152 -6.15 5.34 -7.51
N GLN A 153 -7.46 5.14 -7.64
CA GLN A 153 -8.14 5.40 -8.90
C GLN A 153 -8.16 6.90 -9.20
N GLN A 154 -7.66 7.29 -10.36
CA GLN A 154 -7.71 8.68 -10.82
C GLN A 154 -8.60 8.75 -12.07
N TYR A 155 -9.56 9.68 -12.07
CA TYR A 155 -10.41 9.96 -13.22
C TYR A 155 -10.09 11.36 -13.75
N ILE A 156 -9.63 11.43 -15.00
CA ILE A 156 -9.29 12.68 -15.68
C ILE A 156 -10.34 12.90 -16.77
N SER A 157 -11.13 13.95 -16.65
CA SER A 157 -12.08 14.38 -17.70
C SER A 157 -11.62 15.70 -18.31
N PRO A 158 -10.90 15.68 -19.44
CA PRO A 158 -10.46 16.91 -20.09
C PRO A 158 -11.63 17.56 -20.84
N THR A 159 -11.93 18.82 -20.50
CA THR A 159 -12.88 19.62 -21.27
C THR A 159 -12.15 20.24 -22.46
N VAL A 160 -12.18 19.57 -23.62
CA VAL A 160 -11.73 20.14 -24.89
C VAL A 160 -12.92 20.83 -25.56
N SER A 161 -13.00 22.16 -25.41
CA SER A 161 -13.93 23.00 -26.17
C SER A 161 -13.14 23.74 -27.25
N SER A 162 -13.57 23.64 -28.51
CA SER A 162 -12.95 24.38 -29.61
C SER A 162 -13.30 25.86 -29.50
N TYR A 163 -12.28 26.72 -29.52
CA TYR A 163 -12.47 28.15 -29.69
C TYR A 163 -12.72 28.45 -31.16
N PHE A 164 -13.98 28.30 -31.62
CA PHE A 164 -14.39 28.85 -32.90
C PHE A 164 -15.01 30.23 -32.67
N ARG A 165 -14.32 31.28 -33.12
CA ARG A 165 -14.92 32.61 -33.32
C ARG A 165 -15.26 32.76 -34.81
N PRO A 166 -16.53 33.02 -35.18
CA PRO A 166 -16.93 33.26 -36.56
C PRO A 166 -16.30 34.52 -37.14
#